data_AF-A0A2N2IX42-F1
#
_entry.id   AF-A0A2N2IX42-F1
#
_cell.length_a   1.000
_cell.length_b   1.000
_cell.length_c   1.000
_cell.angle_alpha   90.00
_cell.angle_beta   90.00
_cell.angle_gamma   90.00
#
_symmetry.space_group_name_H-M   'P 1'
#
loop_
_entity.id
_entity.type
_entity.pdbx_description
1 polymer ?
#
loop_
_entity_poly.entity_id
_entity_poly.type
_entity_poly.pdbx_seq_one_letter_code
_entity_poly.pdbx_strand_id
1 'polypeptide(L)'
;WCESDRPTRLLVWRPSRAFDFDEQEAILLAAARQLSWAAAGQDADEWKVRLVPLDRDVPPPPGFDGHSSMVWESVTPFVPPRHHLRGAKEREGESIVDQICRELLRRGIDRDVTVELVGSPKWVSVHVPRREASKRAFIGDRRGQMVRLRFAAPVAGPIGLGHSSSFGLGLFRPIQEEPNHP
;
A
#
# COMPACT_ATOMS: atom_id res chain seq x y z
N TRP A 1 7.82 -6.70 -2.54
CA TRP A 1 7.62 -7.06 -3.95
C TRP A 1 7.36 -8.54 -4.04
N CYS A 2 6.32 -8.92 -4.78
CA CYS A 2 5.76 -10.27 -4.76
C CYS A 2 6.11 -11.00 -6.06
N GLU A 3 6.46 -12.28 -5.94
CA GLU A 3 6.64 -13.21 -7.05
C GLU A 3 5.57 -14.31 -6.91
N SER A 4 4.78 -14.54 -7.96
CA SER A 4 3.66 -15.51 -7.93
C SER A 4 2.71 -15.33 -6.72
N ASP A 5 2.28 -14.08 -6.49
CA ASP A 5 1.43 -13.65 -5.35
C ASP A 5 2.04 -13.86 -3.96
N ARG A 6 3.33 -14.19 -3.86
CA ARG A 6 4.06 -14.32 -2.58
C ARG A 6 5.02 -13.16 -2.37
N PRO A 7 4.98 -12.44 -1.25
CA PRO A 7 5.93 -11.38 -0.97
C PRO A 7 7.34 -11.96 -0.78
N THR A 8 8.28 -11.58 -1.64
CA THR A 8 9.68 -12.04 -1.59
C THR A 8 10.65 -10.95 -1.12
N ARG A 9 10.28 -9.68 -1.24
CA ARG A 9 11.16 -8.53 -0.90
C ARG A 9 10.44 -7.46 -0.08
N LEU A 10 11.12 -6.86 0.88
CA LEU A 10 10.71 -5.60 1.49
C LEU A 10 11.41 -4.45 0.77
N LEU A 11 10.66 -3.41 0.44
CA LEU A 11 11.19 -2.23 -0.24
C LEU A 11 10.83 -0.99 0.56
N VAL A 12 11.82 -0.11 0.74
CA VAL A 12 11.65 1.17 1.41
C VAL A 12 11.72 2.27 0.36
N TRP A 13 10.70 3.11 0.30
CA TRP A 13 10.57 4.17 -0.67
C TRP A 13 10.48 5.55 -0.01
N ARG A 14 11.14 6.55 -0.59
CA ARG A 14 11.06 7.95 -0.14
C ARG A 14 10.87 8.90 -1.32
N PRO A 15 9.72 9.61 -1.43
CA PRO A 15 9.45 10.48 -2.56
C PRO A 15 10.10 11.87 -2.47
N SER A 16 10.47 12.34 -1.27
CA SER A 16 10.87 13.74 -1.05
C SER A 16 12.31 14.06 -1.43
N ARG A 17 13.25 13.14 -1.14
CA ARG A 17 14.68 13.28 -1.45
C ARG A 17 15.34 11.91 -1.52
N ALA A 18 16.40 11.80 -2.31
CA ALA A 18 17.27 10.61 -2.30
C ALA A 18 17.89 10.40 -0.91
N PHE A 19 18.16 9.15 -0.53
CA PHE A 19 18.97 8.83 0.66
C PHE A 19 20.34 9.50 0.54
N ASP A 20 20.75 10.25 1.56
CA ASP A 20 22.07 10.86 1.60
C ASP A 20 23.17 9.82 1.91
N PHE A 21 24.42 10.25 1.88
CA PHE A 21 25.56 9.35 2.07
C PHE A 21 25.50 8.64 3.44
N ASP A 22 25.24 9.38 4.51
CA ASP A 22 25.18 8.84 5.87
C ASP A 22 24.02 7.85 6.04
N GLU A 23 22.85 8.16 5.46
CA GLU A 23 21.70 7.25 5.44
C GLU A 23 22.00 5.97 4.64
N GLN A 24 22.65 6.09 3.48
CA GLN A 24 23.07 4.94 2.69
C GLN A 24 24.09 4.08 3.44
N GLU A 25 25.10 4.69 4.06
CA GLU A 25 26.09 3.99 4.87
C GLU A 25 25.43 3.26 6.05
N ALA A 26 24.52 3.92 6.77
CA ALA A 26 23.76 3.31 7.86
C ALA A 26 22.92 2.11 7.40
N ILE A 27 22.27 2.20 6.23
CA ILE A 27 21.52 1.09 5.63
C ILE A 27 22.46 -0.07 5.27
N LEU A 28 23.65 0.21 4.70
CA LEU A 28 24.65 -0.80 4.37
C LEU A 28 25.21 -1.49 5.62
N LEU A 29 25.49 -0.73 6.68
CA LEU A 29 25.92 -1.28 7.96
C LEU A 29 24.82 -2.14 8.61
N ALA A 30 23.56 -1.73 8.50
CA ALA A 30 22.43 -2.53 8.96
C ALA A 30 22.25 -3.81 8.12
N ALA A 31 22.48 -3.74 6.81
CA ALA A 31 22.45 -4.87 5.87
C ALA A 31 23.50 -5.95 6.16
N ALA A 32 24.63 -5.58 6.75
CA ALA A 32 25.65 -6.54 7.19
C ALA A 32 25.17 -7.46 8.34
N ARG A 33 24.03 -7.15 8.96
CA ARG A 33 23.46 -7.91 10.08
C ARG A 33 22.18 -8.60 9.64
N GLN A 34 21.99 -9.84 10.10
CA GLN A 34 20.67 -10.48 10.02
C GLN A 34 19.80 -9.93 11.15
N LEU A 35 18.58 -9.55 10.82
CA LEU A 35 17.58 -9.06 11.76
C LEU A 35 16.53 -10.16 11.95
N SER A 36 16.19 -10.46 13.19
CA SER A 36 15.02 -11.28 13.50
C SER A 36 13.75 -10.52 13.11
N TRP A 37 12.92 -11.14 12.28
CA TRP A 37 11.61 -10.61 11.88
C TRP A 37 10.56 -10.78 12.98
N ALA A 38 10.64 -11.89 13.72
CA ALA A 38 9.74 -12.17 14.80
C ALA A 38 10.04 -11.30 16.03
N ALA A 39 8.99 -10.95 16.77
CA ALA A 39 9.14 -10.29 18.06
C ALA A 39 9.99 -11.16 18.99
N ALA A 40 10.73 -10.53 19.92
CA ALA A 40 11.53 -11.25 20.91
C ALA A 40 10.67 -12.31 21.62
N GLY A 41 11.04 -13.59 21.48
CA GLY A 41 10.25 -14.75 21.87
C GLY A 41 10.83 -16.05 21.31
N GLN A 42 10.15 -17.18 21.53
CA GLN A 42 10.62 -18.50 21.09
C GLN A 42 10.78 -18.62 19.56
N ASP A 43 9.99 -17.86 18.80
CA ASP A 43 10.01 -17.88 17.33
C ASP A 43 10.93 -16.80 16.72
N ALA A 44 11.68 -16.07 17.55
CA ALA A 44 12.52 -14.94 17.12
C ALA A 44 13.56 -15.32 16.04
N ASP A 45 14.03 -16.57 16.05
CA ASP A 45 15.02 -17.08 15.10
C ASP A 45 14.41 -17.75 13.85
N GLU A 46 13.07 -17.91 13.78
CA GLU A 46 12.42 -18.65 12.70
C GLU A 46 12.54 -17.91 11.35
N TRP A 47 12.47 -16.58 11.38
CA TRP A 47 12.58 -15.74 10.20
C TRP A 47 13.67 -14.68 10.38
N LYS A 48 14.79 -14.86 9.65
CA LYS A 48 15.88 -13.87 9.56
C LYS A 48 15.75 -13.08 8.28
N VAL A 49 15.71 -11.76 8.40
CA VAL A 49 15.68 -10.83 7.28
C VAL A 49 17.07 -10.20 7.15
N ARG A 50 17.54 -10.11 5.92
CA ARG A 50 18.71 -9.29 5.56
C ARG A 50 18.21 -8.11 4.76
N LEU A 51 18.64 -6.90 5.14
CA LEU A 51 18.45 -5.75 4.28
C LEU A 51 19.39 -5.91 3.09
N VAL A 52 18.87 -5.88 1.87
CA VAL A 52 19.68 -5.95 0.66
C VAL A 52 19.59 -4.58 0.00
N PRO A 53 20.69 -3.81 -0.08
CA PRO A 53 20.71 -2.62 -0.91
C PRO A 53 20.46 -3.05 -2.35
N LEU A 54 19.46 -2.46 -2.98
CA LEU A 54 19.17 -2.70 -4.38
C LEU A 54 19.87 -1.61 -5.19
N ASP A 55 20.64 -2.03 -6.19
CA ASP A 55 21.13 -1.12 -7.21
C ASP A 55 19.99 -0.75 -8.18
N ARG A 56 20.33 0.06 -9.18
CA ARG A 56 19.37 0.55 -10.18
C ARG A 56 18.93 -0.53 -11.17
N ASP A 57 19.57 -1.70 -11.18
CA ASP A 57 19.25 -2.79 -12.08
C ASP A 57 18.09 -3.64 -11.54
N VAL A 58 17.77 -3.52 -10.25
CA VAL A 58 16.57 -4.16 -9.71
C VAL A 58 15.34 -3.32 -10.07
N PRO A 59 14.37 -3.89 -10.83
CA PRO A 59 13.21 -3.14 -11.25
C PRO A 59 12.39 -2.70 -10.02
N PRO A 60 11.92 -1.46 -9.99
CA PRO A 60 11.03 -1.01 -8.93
C PRO A 60 9.70 -1.79 -9.02
N PRO A 61 8.90 -1.83 -7.93
CA PRO A 61 7.56 -2.36 -8.00
C PRO A 61 6.75 -1.64 -9.07
N PRO A 62 5.79 -2.32 -9.72
CA PRO A 62 4.88 -1.67 -10.65
C PRO A 62 4.26 -0.41 -10.05
N GLY A 63 4.40 0.73 -10.75
CA GLY A 63 3.92 2.04 -10.30
C GLY A 63 4.92 2.87 -9.49
N PHE A 64 6.08 2.33 -9.13
CA PHE A 64 7.16 3.05 -8.42
C PHE A 64 8.31 3.47 -9.37
N ASP A 65 8.15 3.22 -10.66
CA ASP A 65 9.05 3.64 -11.75
C ASP A 65 8.77 5.06 -12.26
N GLY A 66 7.75 5.74 -11.71
CA GLY A 66 7.34 7.08 -12.14
C GLY A 66 6.47 7.10 -13.40
N HIS A 67 6.02 5.93 -13.89
CA HIS A 67 5.10 5.88 -15.02
C HIS A 67 3.78 6.58 -14.68
N SER A 68 3.24 7.30 -15.67
CA SER A 68 1.90 7.87 -15.63
C SER A 68 0.90 6.96 -16.32
N SER A 69 -0.25 6.73 -15.68
CA SER A 69 -1.37 5.99 -16.29
C SER A 69 -2.70 6.66 -15.96
N MET A 70 -3.68 6.50 -16.84
CA MET A 70 -5.08 6.85 -16.57
C MET A 70 -5.79 5.78 -15.75
N VAL A 71 -5.31 4.54 -15.76
CA VAL A 71 -5.94 3.41 -15.06
C VAL A 71 -4.95 2.73 -14.12
N TRP A 72 -5.38 2.57 -12.88
CA TRP A 72 -4.60 2.00 -11.79
C TRP A 72 -5.41 0.94 -11.09
N GLU A 73 -4.78 -0.19 -10.77
CA GLU A 73 -5.40 -1.29 -10.05
C GLU A 73 -4.62 -1.58 -8.77
N SER A 74 -5.33 -1.77 -7.66
CA SER A 74 -4.70 -2.13 -6.40
C SER A 74 -4.05 -3.52 -6.52
N VAL A 75 -2.79 -3.64 -6.12
CA VAL A 75 -2.10 -4.94 -5.96
C VAL A 75 -2.22 -5.47 -4.53
N THR A 76 -2.52 -4.59 -3.58
CA THR A 76 -2.84 -4.97 -2.20
C THR A 76 -4.14 -4.29 -1.77
N PRO A 77 -4.96 -4.91 -0.90
CA PRO A 77 -6.28 -4.39 -0.57
C PRO A 77 -6.20 -2.99 0.06
N PHE A 78 -7.05 -2.07 -0.42
CA PHE A 78 -7.30 -0.79 0.24
C PHE A 78 -8.08 -1.01 1.53
N VAL A 79 -7.60 -0.44 2.64
CA VAL A 79 -8.33 -0.45 3.90
C VAL A 79 -8.81 0.97 4.19
N PRO A 80 -10.11 1.20 4.38
CA PRO A 80 -10.63 2.52 4.73
C PRO A 80 -9.91 3.10 5.97
N PRO A 81 -9.35 4.31 5.91
CA PRO A 81 -8.76 4.96 7.09
C PRO A 81 -9.77 5.23 8.22
N ARG A 82 -11.06 5.28 7.90
CA ARG A 82 -12.14 5.53 8.84
C ARG A 82 -13.24 4.50 8.69
N HIS A 83 -13.98 4.28 9.78
CA HIS A 83 -15.18 3.44 9.77
C HIS A 83 -16.20 3.94 8.76
N HIS A 84 -16.44 3.13 7.73
CA HIS A 84 -17.40 3.45 6.67
C HIS A 84 -18.80 2.88 6.97
N LEU A 85 -18.92 1.92 7.89
CA LEU A 85 -20.21 1.32 8.27
C LEU A 85 -20.68 1.77 9.67
N ARG A 86 -21.99 1.88 9.83
CA ARG A 86 -22.70 1.97 11.11
C ARG A 86 -23.87 0.99 11.10
N GLY A 87 -23.76 -0.10 11.86
CA GLY A 87 -24.80 -1.14 11.89
C GLY A 87 -25.06 -1.77 10.53
N ALA A 88 -23.99 -2.12 9.80
CA ALA A 88 -23.99 -2.65 8.43
C ALA A 88 -24.50 -1.70 7.32
N LYS A 89 -24.93 -0.48 7.66
CA LYS A 89 -25.26 0.56 6.69
C LYS A 89 -24.06 1.46 6.45
N GLU A 90 -23.88 1.91 5.21
CA GLU A 90 -22.86 2.89 4.89
C GLU A 90 -23.17 4.23 5.58
N ARG A 91 -22.13 4.87 6.11
CA ARG A 91 -22.20 6.18 6.74
C ARG A 91 -22.11 7.25 5.67
N GLU A 92 -22.97 8.25 5.78
CA GLU A 92 -22.99 9.40 4.88
C GLU A 92 -21.61 10.07 4.79
N GLY A 93 -21.13 10.25 3.56
CA GLY A 93 -19.83 10.88 3.27
C GLY A 93 -18.60 10.10 3.72
N GLU A 94 -18.77 8.85 4.14
CA GLU A 94 -17.69 7.97 4.60
C GLU A 94 -17.63 6.66 3.79
N SER A 95 -18.29 6.61 2.62
CA SER A 95 -18.17 5.47 1.71
C SER A 95 -16.71 5.21 1.34
N ILE A 96 -16.41 3.99 0.88
CA ILE A 96 -15.07 3.65 0.40
C ILE A 96 -14.63 4.63 -0.69
N VAL A 97 -15.55 4.99 -1.60
CA VAL A 97 -15.32 5.94 -2.69
C VAL A 97 -15.00 7.34 -2.14
N ASP A 98 -15.80 7.86 -1.20
CA ASP A 98 -15.57 9.18 -0.59
C ASP A 98 -14.22 9.26 0.12
N GLN A 99 -13.81 8.19 0.80
CA GLN A 99 -12.52 8.13 1.48
C GLN A 99 -11.36 8.10 0.47
N ILE A 100 -11.47 7.35 -0.61
CA ILE A 100 -10.49 7.32 -1.71
C ILE A 100 -10.33 8.70 -2.35
N CYS A 101 -11.45 9.34 -2.74
CA CYS A 101 -11.42 10.67 -3.35
C CYS A 101 -10.74 11.70 -2.43
N ARG A 102 -11.06 11.66 -1.13
CA ARG A 102 -10.43 12.54 -0.13
C ARG A 102 -8.94 12.28 0.04
N GLU A 103 -8.51 11.03 -0.06
CA GLU A 103 -7.11 10.66 0.02
C GLU A 103 -6.30 11.07 -1.21
N LEU A 104 -6.90 10.99 -2.40
CA LEU A 104 -6.32 11.49 -3.65
C LEU A 104 -6.14 13.00 -3.60
N LEU A 105 -7.18 13.73 -3.18
CA LEU A 105 -7.13 15.19 -2.99
C LEU A 105 -6.04 15.61 -1.99
N ARG A 106 -5.92 14.92 -0.85
CA ARG A 106 -4.87 15.17 0.16
C ARG A 106 -3.45 14.97 -0.37
N ARG A 107 -3.29 14.19 -1.43
CA ARG A 107 -2.01 13.92 -2.11
C ARG A 107 -1.77 14.86 -3.30
N GLY A 108 -2.63 15.86 -3.50
CA GLY A 108 -2.54 16.80 -4.62
C GLY A 108 -3.04 16.24 -5.94
N ILE A 109 -3.72 15.08 -5.94
CA ILE A 109 -4.32 14.48 -7.12
C ILE A 109 -5.77 14.98 -7.20
N ASP A 110 -5.91 16.23 -7.68
CA ASP A 110 -7.20 16.86 -7.94
C ASP A 110 -7.65 16.52 -9.36
N ARG A 111 -8.15 15.31 -9.52
CA ARG A 111 -8.60 14.76 -10.81
C ARG A 111 -9.91 14.04 -10.61
N ASP A 112 -10.81 14.19 -11.59
CA ASP A 112 -11.99 13.35 -11.68
C ASP A 112 -11.55 11.89 -11.78
N VAL A 113 -12.00 11.11 -10.80
CA VAL A 113 -11.63 9.71 -10.62
C VAL A 113 -12.88 8.86 -10.47
N THR A 114 -13.03 7.90 -11.37
CA THR A 114 -14.01 6.83 -11.23
C THR A 114 -13.38 5.73 -10.39
N VAL A 115 -14.07 5.31 -9.34
CA VAL A 115 -13.64 4.27 -8.41
C VAL A 115 -14.51 3.03 -8.60
N GLU A 116 -13.90 1.91 -8.97
CA GLU A 116 -14.55 0.61 -9.10
C GLU A 116 -14.06 -0.32 -7.98
N LEU A 117 -14.99 -0.92 -7.25
CA LEU A 117 -14.68 -1.92 -6.22
C LEU A 117 -14.64 -3.31 -6.87
N VAL A 118 -13.47 -3.96 -6.83
CA VAL A 118 -13.24 -5.25 -7.48
C VAL A 118 -13.43 -6.39 -6.48
N GLY A 119 -14.44 -7.22 -6.71
CA GLY A 119 -14.75 -8.38 -5.86
C GLY A 119 -15.18 -8.01 -4.43
N SER A 120 -15.31 -9.03 -3.58
CA SER A 120 -15.79 -8.86 -2.19
C SER A 120 -14.67 -8.45 -1.22
N PRO A 121 -14.96 -7.60 -0.22
CA PRO A 121 -13.99 -7.25 0.81
C PRO A 121 -13.50 -8.48 1.59
N LYS A 122 -12.21 -8.50 1.96
CA LYS A 122 -11.58 -9.58 2.71
C LYS A 122 -10.97 -9.06 4.01
N TRP A 123 -10.94 -9.90 5.04
CA TRP A 123 -10.20 -9.58 6.26
C TRP A 123 -8.71 -9.48 5.96
N VAL A 124 -8.08 -8.39 6.40
CA VAL A 124 -6.64 -8.18 6.27
C VAL A 124 -6.01 -7.85 7.62
N SER A 125 -4.75 -8.25 7.77
CA SER A 125 -3.93 -7.84 8.91
C SER A 125 -3.48 -6.40 8.71
N VAL A 126 -3.83 -5.52 9.65
CA VAL A 126 -3.41 -4.12 9.63
C VAL A 126 -2.46 -3.84 10.78
N HIS A 127 -1.55 -2.89 10.59
CA HIS A 127 -0.70 -2.44 11.69
C HIS A 127 -1.57 -1.74 12.74
N VAL A 128 -1.44 -2.17 13.99
CA VAL A 128 -2.15 -1.61 15.15
C VAL A 128 -1.13 -1.26 16.23
N PRO A 129 -1.08 -0.01 16.71
CA PRO A 129 -0.25 0.34 17.86
C PRO A 129 -0.59 -0.55 19.06
N ARG A 130 0.43 -0.99 19.82
CA ARG A 130 0.26 -1.92 20.95
C ARG A 130 -0.75 -1.44 21.99
N ARG A 131 -0.87 -0.12 22.18
CA ARG A 131 -1.83 0.52 23.11
C ARG A 131 -3.29 0.44 22.64
N GLU A 132 -3.51 0.16 21.35
CA GLU A 132 -4.82 0.10 20.72
C GLU A 132 -5.24 -1.33 20.36
N ALA A 133 -4.31 -2.30 20.47
CA ALA A 133 -4.56 -3.70 20.17
C ALA A 133 -5.71 -4.32 21.00
N SER A 134 -5.94 -3.83 22.23
CA SER A 134 -7.04 -4.28 23.09
C SER A 134 -8.38 -3.58 22.83
N LYS A 135 -8.41 -2.50 22.02
CA LYS A 135 -9.63 -1.74 21.74
C LYS A 135 -10.42 -2.41 20.62
N ARG A 136 -11.50 -3.11 20.98
CA ARG A 136 -12.43 -3.78 20.04
C ARG A 136 -12.89 -2.91 18.87
N ALA A 137 -13.11 -1.61 19.09
CA ALA A 137 -13.52 -0.68 18.04
C ALA A 137 -12.53 -0.63 16.86
N PHE A 138 -11.22 -0.71 17.12
CA PHE A 138 -10.19 -0.68 16.07
C PHE A 138 -10.04 -2.03 15.35
N ILE A 139 -10.50 -3.12 15.96
CA ILE A 139 -10.45 -4.47 15.38
C ILE A 139 -11.56 -4.66 14.32
N GLY A 140 -12.66 -3.91 14.45
CA GLY A 140 -13.95 -4.21 13.81
C GLY A 140 -14.12 -3.89 12.33
N ASP A 141 -13.17 -3.23 11.66
CA ASP A 141 -13.34 -2.82 10.25
C ASP A 141 -12.05 -2.96 9.44
N ARG A 142 -11.43 -4.15 9.52
CA ARG A 142 -10.20 -4.50 8.77
C ARG A 142 -10.53 -5.19 7.45
N ARG A 143 -11.60 -4.75 6.80
CA ARG A 143 -12.01 -5.28 5.50
C ARG A 143 -11.26 -4.52 4.43
N GLY A 144 -10.28 -5.18 3.83
CA GLY A 144 -9.58 -4.71 2.65
C GLY A 144 -10.43 -4.93 1.41
N GLN A 145 -10.52 -3.91 0.56
CA GLN A 145 -11.23 -3.93 -0.71
C GLN A 145 -10.21 -3.79 -1.85
N MET A 146 -10.32 -4.62 -2.89
CA MET A 146 -9.56 -4.38 -4.12
C MET A 146 -10.26 -3.29 -4.93
N VAL A 147 -9.48 -2.39 -5.53
CA VAL A 147 -9.98 -1.16 -6.15
C VAL A 147 -9.30 -0.95 -7.49
N ARG A 148 -10.09 -0.50 -8.47
CA ARG A 148 -9.59 0.07 -9.72
C ARG A 148 -9.97 1.54 -9.78
N LEU A 149 -8.99 2.37 -10.14
CA LEU A 149 -9.12 3.81 -10.31
C LEU A 149 -8.98 4.14 -11.78
N ARG A 150 -9.83 5.05 -12.26
CA ARG A 150 -9.76 5.60 -13.61
C ARG A 150 -9.81 7.11 -13.55
N PHE A 151 -8.75 7.74 -14.02
CA PHE A 151 -8.57 9.18 -14.03
C PHE A 151 -8.88 9.76 -15.41
N ALA A 152 -9.40 10.99 -15.45
CA ALA A 152 -9.64 11.72 -16.69
C ALA A 152 -8.33 12.11 -17.43
N ALA A 153 -7.20 12.13 -16.74
CA ALA A 153 -5.87 12.41 -17.31
C ALA A 153 -4.81 11.51 -16.64
N PRO A 154 -3.67 11.24 -17.31
CA PRO A 154 -2.60 10.42 -16.72
C PRO A 154 -2.11 10.97 -15.37
N VAL A 155 -2.04 10.08 -14.37
CA VAL A 155 -1.49 10.36 -13.04
C VAL A 155 -0.21 9.55 -12.86
N ALA A 156 0.86 10.21 -12.41
CA ALA A 156 2.14 9.56 -12.11
C ALA A 156 2.10 8.86 -10.75
N GLY A 157 2.67 7.66 -10.69
CA GLY A 157 2.83 6.92 -9.43
C GLY A 157 4.02 7.39 -8.58
N PRO A 158 4.22 6.76 -7.40
CA PRO A 158 3.42 5.67 -6.85
C PRO A 158 2.12 6.15 -6.19
N ILE A 159 1.04 5.36 -6.36
CA ILE A 159 -0.24 5.59 -5.68
C ILE A 159 -0.36 4.58 -4.54
N GLY A 160 -0.39 5.11 -3.31
CA GLY A 160 -0.64 4.36 -2.07
C GLY A 160 -1.73 5.04 -1.25
N LEU A 161 -2.85 4.35 -1.02
CA LEU A 161 -4.04 4.88 -0.36
C LEU A 161 -4.47 3.98 0.79
N GLY A 162 -5.17 4.54 1.77
CA GLY A 162 -5.78 3.77 2.84
C GLY A 162 -4.93 3.62 4.08
N HIS A 163 -5.55 3.02 5.10
CA HIS A 163 -4.88 2.62 6.31
C HIS A 163 -3.79 1.60 6.02
N SER A 164 -2.67 1.72 6.73
CA SER A 164 -1.49 0.87 6.56
C SER A 164 -0.87 0.88 5.15
N SER A 165 -1.11 1.92 4.35
CA SER A 165 -0.48 2.04 3.03
C SER A 165 1.05 2.17 3.10
N SER A 166 1.56 2.83 4.14
CA SER A 166 2.99 2.86 4.46
C SER A 166 3.57 1.49 4.84
N PHE A 167 2.73 0.48 5.10
CA PHE A 167 3.12 -0.89 5.45
C PHE A 167 2.75 -1.90 4.35
N GLY A 168 2.40 -1.40 3.15
CA GLY A 168 2.19 -2.24 1.97
C GLY A 168 0.75 -2.61 1.64
N LEU A 169 -0.25 -2.10 2.36
CA LEU A 169 -1.67 -2.19 1.94
C LEU A 169 -2.03 -1.06 0.96
N GLY A 170 -3.14 -1.19 0.24
CA GLY A 170 -3.63 -0.18 -0.72
C GLY A 170 -2.58 0.37 -1.68
N LEU A 171 -1.67 -0.47 -2.16
CA LEU A 171 -0.71 -0.14 -3.20
C LEU A 171 -1.34 -0.36 -4.58
N PHE A 172 -1.06 0.51 -5.54
CA PHE A 172 -1.62 0.44 -6.89
C PHE A 172 -0.52 0.31 -7.94
N ARG A 173 -0.81 -0.47 -8.99
CA ARG A 173 -0.01 -0.59 -10.21
C ARG A 173 -0.73 0.07 -11.40
N PRO A 174 -0.01 0.62 -12.37
CA PRO A 174 -0.62 1.03 -13.62
C PRO A 174 -1.06 -0.21 -14.41
N ILE A 175 -2.21 -0.12 -15.08
CA ILE A 175 -2.61 -1.10 -16.09
C ILE A 175 -2.82 -0.36 -17.41
N GLN A 176 -2.37 -0.97 -18.51
CA GLN A 176 -2.77 -0.52 -19.84
C GLN A 176 -4.21 -0.98 -20.06
N GLU A 177 -5.08 -0.10 -20.52
CA GLU A 177 -6.29 -0.57 -21.16
C GLU A 177 -5.87 -1.24 -22.47
N GLU A 178 -6.17 -2.53 -22.61
CA GLU A 178 -6.21 -3.11 -23.94
C GLU A 178 -7.25 -2.34 -24.75
N PRO A 179 -6.92 -1.87 -25.96
CA PRO A 179 -7.92 -1.25 -26.82
C PRO A 179 -9.03 -2.29 -27.04
N ASN A 180 -10.23 -1.98 -26.57
CA ASN A 180 -11.44 -2.72 -26.91
C ASN A 180 -11.45 -2.90 -28.44
N HIS A 181 -11.17 -4.11 -28.92
CA HIS A 181 -11.45 -4.43 -30.31
C HIS A 181 -12.97 -4.59 -30.44
N PRO A 182 -13.62 -3.78 -31.29
CA PRO A 182 -15.06 -3.87 -31.54
C PRO A 182 -15.46 -5.20 -32.18
#